data_AF-A0A7I7MK73-F1
#
_entry.id   AF-A0A7I7MK73-F1
#
_cell.length_a   1.000
_cell.length_b   1.000
_cell.length_c   1.000
_cell.angle_alpha   90.00
_cell.angle_beta   90.00
_cell.angle_gamma   90.00
#
_symmetry.space_group_name_H-M   'P 1'
#
loop_
_entity.id
_entity.type
_entity.pdbx_description
1 polymer ?
#
loop_
_entity_poly.entity_id
_entity_poly.type
_entity_poly.pdbx_seq_one_letter_code
_entity_poly.pdbx_strand_id
1 'polypeptide(L)'
;MAGNYNECAQLSAVIIRANTNAGNPTTRAVMFHLGKYIPQGVPDTYGFNGIDASQCTGDTVALTYSNGLGLNSAVKFRWNGSGVELISNTTGG
;
A
#
# COMPACT_ATOMS: atom_id res chain seq x y z
N MET A 1 0.45 7.89 11.17
CA MET A 1 -0.15 6.90 10.24
C MET A 1 0.10 7.42 8.84
N ALA A 2 0.54 6.57 7.91
CA ALA A 2 0.68 6.94 6.50
C ALA A 2 -0.43 6.21 5.73
N GLY A 3 -1.28 6.95 5.04
CA GLY A 3 -2.50 6.42 4.42
C GLY A 3 -3.04 7.41 3.41
N ASN A 4 -3.53 6.93 2.27
CA ASN A 4 -4.30 7.74 1.31
C ASN A 4 -5.79 7.40 1.38
N TYR A 5 -6.26 6.99 2.56
CA TYR A 5 -7.65 6.62 2.81
C TYR A 5 -8.61 7.70 2.31
N ASN A 6 -9.47 7.34 1.36
CA ASN A 6 -10.52 8.19 0.83
C ASN A 6 -11.76 7.34 0.53
N GLU A 7 -12.88 7.67 1.17
CA GLU A 7 -14.16 6.97 1.00
C GLU A 7 -14.75 7.11 -0.42
N CYS A 8 -14.34 8.15 -1.15
CA CYS A 8 -14.76 8.41 -2.52
C CYS A 8 -13.81 7.79 -3.57
N ALA A 9 -12.66 7.25 -3.16
CA ALA A 9 -11.72 6.61 -4.07
C ALA A 9 -12.09 5.14 -4.30
N GLN A 10 -11.93 4.67 -5.52
CA GLN A 10 -12.04 3.25 -5.86
C GLN A 10 -10.93 2.43 -5.18
N LEU A 11 -9.76 2.99 -4.92
CA LEU A 11 -8.74 2.29 -4.14
C LEU A 11 -8.04 3.24 -3.18
N SER A 12 -7.91 2.80 -1.94
CA SER A 12 -7.12 3.49 -0.93
C SER A 12 -6.41 2.50 -0.02
N ALA A 13 -5.38 2.94 0.68
CA ALA A 13 -4.65 2.11 1.62
C ALA A 13 -4.22 2.88 2.88
N VAL A 14 -3.99 2.11 3.93
CA VAL A 14 -3.46 2.57 5.21
C VAL A 14 -2.34 1.63 5.62
N ILE A 15 -1.16 2.19 5.94
CA ILE A 15 -0.05 1.44 6.52
C ILE A 15 -0.31 1.28 8.01
N ILE A 16 -0.46 0.02 8.43
CA ILE A 16 -0.52 -0.38 9.83
C ILE A 16 0.87 -0.86 10.22
N ARG A 17 1.46 -0.21 11.21
CA ARG A 17 2.66 -0.73 11.88
C ARG A 17 2.19 -1.62 13.02
N ALA A 18 2.49 -2.92 12.96
CA ALA A 18 2.26 -3.78 14.11
C ALA A 18 3.27 -3.40 15.19
N ASN A 19 2.80 -2.62 16.18
CA ASN A 19 3.59 -2.27 17.34
C ASN A 19 3.53 -3.44 18.32
N THR A 20 4.41 -4.42 18.12
CA THR A 20 4.60 -5.52 19.06
C THR A 20 6.07 -5.55 19.41
N ASN A 21 6.39 -5.67 20.70
CA ASN A 21 7.73 -5.90 21.26
C ASN A 21 8.39 -7.20 20.75
N ALA A 22 8.35 -7.46 19.45
CA ALA A 22 8.95 -8.57 18.74
C ALA A 22 10.13 -8.03 17.94
N GLY A 23 11.23 -8.80 17.87
CA GLY A 23 12.51 -8.37 17.29
C GLY A 23 12.47 -7.93 15.81
N ASN A 24 11.33 -8.03 15.12
CA ASN A 24 11.10 -7.53 13.77
C ASN A 24 9.66 -6.98 13.64
N PRO A 25 9.42 -5.68 13.84
CA PRO A 25 8.08 -5.10 13.63
C PRO A 25 7.67 -5.23 12.17
N THR A 26 6.61 -5.99 11.89
CA THR A 26 6.07 -6.12 10.54
C THR A 26 5.09 -4.97 10.25
N THR A 27 5.42 -4.15 9.27
CA THR A 27 4.46 -3.20 8.69
C THR A 27 3.63 -3.91 7.64
N ARG A 28 2.34 -3.58 7.55
CA ARG A 28 1.41 -4.10 6.54
C ARG A 28 0.58 -2.96 5.97
N ALA A 29 0.25 -3.03 4.69
CA ALA A 29 -0.71 -2.13 4.08
C ALA A 29 -2.10 -2.77 3.99
N VAL A 30 -3.10 -2.09 4.52
CA VAL A 30 -4.50 -2.49 4.45
C VAL A 30 -5.18 -1.65 3.38
N MET A 31 -5.89 -2.28 2.45
CA MET A 31 -6.55 -1.61 1.33
C MET A 31 -8.07 -1.55 1.49
N PHE A 32 -8.66 -0.52 0.88
CA PHE A 32 -10.08 -0.18 0.92
C PHE A 32 -10.58 0.18 -0.48
N HIS A 33 -11.80 -0.23 -0.81
CA HIS A 33 -12.53 0.16 -2.01
C HIS A 33 -13.78 0.93 -1.60
N LEU A 34 -13.90 2.20 -1.98
CA LEU A 34 -15.03 3.07 -1.60
C LEU A 34 -15.26 3.08 -0.07
N GLY A 35 -14.16 3.20 0.70
CA GLY A 35 -14.17 3.14 2.17
C GLY A 35 -14.41 1.76 2.78
N LYS A 36 -14.68 0.72 1.98
CA LYS A 36 -14.90 -0.65 2.47
C LYS A 36 -13.60 -1.44 2.47
N TYR A 37 -13.29 -2.07 3.59
CA TYR A 37 -12.12 -2.94 3.71
C TYR A 37 -12.18 -4.09 2.71
N ILE A 38 -11.05 -4.38 2.06
CA ILE A 38 -10.89 -5.50 1.13
C ILE A 38 -10.17 -6.64 1.89
N PRO A 39 -10.89 -7.68 2.35
CA PRO A 39 -10.30 -8.77 3.14
C PRO A 39 -9.45 -9.74 2.31
N GLN A 40 -9.68 -9.80 1.00
CA GLN A 40 -9.10 -10.81 0.12
C GLN A 40 -8.82 -10.21 -1.26
N GLY A 41 -7.73 -10.63 -1.92
CA GLY A 41 -7.32 -10.10 -3.22
C GLY A 41 -6.34 -8.94 -3.15
N VAL A 42 -5.77 -8.67 -1.97
CA VAL A 42 -4.58 -7.81 -1.84
C VAL A 42 -3.35 -8.71 -1.85
N PRO A 43 -2.33 -8.46 -2.69
CA PRO A 43 -1.04 -9.15 -2.61
C PRO A 43 -0.44 -8.99 -1.22
N ASP A 44 0.50 -9.85 -0.86
CA ASP A 44 1.17 -9.71 0.43
C ASP A 44 1.85 -8.33 0.53
N THR A 45 1.41 -7.51 1.50
CA THR A 45 1.90 -6.14 1.71
C THR A 45 2.83 -6.03 2.91
N TYR A 46 3.36 -7.15 3.41
CA TYR A 46 4.38 -7.11 4.45
C TYR A 46 5.63 -6.36 3.98
N GLY A 47 6.16 -5.52 4.87
CA GLY A 47 7.37 -4.74 4.64
C GLY A 47 7.09 -3.31 4.18
N PHE A 48 6.03 -3.04 3.41
CA PHE A 48 5.71 -1.66 2.99
C PHE A 48 5.53 -0.74 4.20
N ASN A 49 6.24 0.39 4.18
CA ASN A 49 6.31 1.31 5.32
C ASN A 49 5.88 2.73 4.97
N GLY A 50 5.57 3.00 3.69
CA GLY A 50 5.05 4.26 3.22
C GLY A 50 4.06 4.12 2.06
N ILE A 51 3.47 5.26 1.69
CA ILE A 51 2.61 5.43 0.52
C ILE A 51 3.09 6.68 -0.20
N ASP A 52 3.31 6.57 -1.51
CA ASP A 52 3.61 7.71 -2.37
C ASP A 52 2.31 8.32 -2.90
N ALA A 53 1.80 9.32 -2.19
CA ALA A 53 0.58 10.02 -2.57
C ALA A 53 0.67 10.72 -3.94
N SER A 54 1.87 11.06 -4.42
CA SER A 54 2.04 11.71 -5.73
C SER A 54 1.75 10.75 -6.89
N GLN A 55 1.84 9.44 -6.64
CA GLN A 55 1.58 8.39 -7.61
C GLN A 55 0.25 7.65 -7.33
N CYS A 56 -0.52 8.10 -6.34
CA CYS A 56 -1.86 7.59 -6.08
C CYS A 56 -2.90 8.33 -6.94
N THR A 57 -3.88 7.60 -7.45
CA THR A 57 -5.04 8.12 -8.18
C THR A 57 -6.33 7.64 -7.50
N GLY A 58 -7.49 7.90 -8.10
CA GLY A 58 -8.76 7.41 -7.57
C GLY A 58 -8.84 5.88 -7.50
N ASP A 59 -8.14 5.16 -8.37
CA ASP A 59 -8.16 3.70 -8.50
C ASP A 59 -6.80 3.04 -8.24
N THR A 60 -5.74 3.83 -8.03
CA THR A 60 -4.36 3.35 -7.86
C THR A 60 -3.76 3.80 -6.54
N VAL A 61 -3.06 2.90 -5.87
CA VAL A 61 -2.27 3.15 -4.66
C VAL A 61 -0.82 2.78 -4.92
N ALA A 62 0.11 3.68 -4.61
CA ALA A 62 1.54 3.41 -4.66
C ALA A 62 2.09 3.18 -3.25
N LEU A 63 2.44 1.94 -2.93
CA LEU A 63 3.09 1.58 -1.67
C LEU A 63 4.61 1.66 -1.81
N THR A 64 5.28 2.21 -0.81
CA THR A 64 6.73 2.30 -0.79
C THR A 64 7.35 1.43 0.29
N TYR A 65 8.48 0.81 -0.07
CA TYR A 65 9.35 0.11 0.85
C TYR A 65 10.70 0.81 0.88
N SER A 66 11.09 1.28 2.06
CA SER A 66 12.45 1.71 2.34
C SER A 66 13.18 0.65 3.15
N ASN A 67 14.07 -0.08 2.50
CA ASN A 67 15.19 -0.73 3.16
C ASN A 67 16.09 0.38 3.71
N GLY A 68 16.55 0.28 4.96
CA GLY A 68 17.28 1.34 5.70
C GLY A 68 18.57 1.88 5.06
N LEU A 69 18.86 1.49 3.83
CA LEU A 69 19.90 1.97 2.92
C LEU A 69 19.44 3.15 2.04
N GLY A 70 18.20 3.63 2.15
CA GLY A 70 17.72 4.82 1.45
C GLY A 70 17.19 4.59 0.02
N LEU A 71 17.15 3.34 -0.44
CA LEU A 71 16.46 2.96 -1.67
C LEU A 71 14.96 2.89 -1.39
N ASN A 72 14.17 3.71 -2.08
CA ASN A 72 12.71 3.65 -2.01
C ASN A 72 12.22 2.91 -3.25
N SER A 73 11.79 1.66 -3.07
CA SER A 73 11.07 0.94 -4.13
C SER A 73 9.58 1.25 -4.02
N ALA A 74 8.94 1.60 -5.13
CA ALA A 74 7.52 1.90 -5.18
C ALA A 74 6.79 0.83 -6.00
N VAL A 75 5.81 0.18 -5.37
CA VAL A 75 4.93 -0.79 -6.01
C VAL A 75 3.53 -0.19 -6.11
N LYS A 76 2.99 -0.20 -7.32
CA LYS A 76 1.67 0.31 -7.65
C LYS A 76 0.66 -0.82 -7.73
N PHE A 77 -0.45 -0.59 -7.04
CA PHE A 77 -1.61 -1.45 -7.00
C PHE A 77 -2.80 -0.70 -7.58
N ARG A 78 -3.62 -1.37 -8.39
CA ARG A 78 -4.81 -0.79 -9.01
C ARG A 78 -6.03 -1.65 -8.74
N TRP A 79 -7.19 -1.01 -8.63
CA TRP A 79 -8.48 -1.70 -8.66
C TRP A 79 -8.91 -1.99 -10.11
N ASN A 80 -9.08 -3.27 -10.45
CA ASN A 80 -9.43 -3.68 -11.82
C ASN A 80 -10.93 -3.90 -12.05
N GLY A 81 -11.77 -3.54 -11.07
CA GLY A 81 -13.22 -3.75 -11.10
C GLY A 81 -13.69 -4.96 -10.27
N SER A 82 -12.82 -5.96 -10.05
CA SER A 82 -13.12 -7.13 -9.20
C SER A 82 -12.16 -7.31 -8.03
N GLY A 83 -10.93 -6.81 -8.14
CA GLY A 83 -9.93 -6.94 -7.09
C GLY A 83 -8.76 -5.98 -7.29
N VAL A 84 -7.78 -6.12 -6.40
CA VAL A 84 -6.52 -5.37 -6.49
C VAL A 84 -5.53 -6.16 -7.34
N GLU A 85 -4.94 -5.50 -8.32
CA GLU A 85 -3.87 -6.06 -9.14
C GLU A 85 -2.60 -5.21 -9.01
N LEU A 86 -1.44 -5.84 -9.19
CA LEU A 86 -0.15 -5.15 -9.22
C LEU A 86 0.11 -4.68 -10.66
N ILE A 87 0.26 -3.37 -10.88
CA ILE A 87 0.39 -2.79 -12.22
C ILE A 87 1.78 -2.25 -12.56
N SER A 88 2.63 -2.02 -11.56
CA SER A 88 4.04 -1.63 -11.78
C SER A 88 4.84 -1.76 -10.50
N ASN A 89 6.03 -2.34 -10.60
CA ASN A 89 7.09 -2.15 -9.62
C ASN A 89 8.13 -1.28 -10.33
N THR A 90 8.08 0.04 -10.13
CA THR A 90 9.16 0.87 -10.64
C THR A 90 10.32 0.64 -9.69
N THR A 91 11.23 -0.25 -10.08
CA THR A 91 12.59 -0.27 -9.53
C THR A 91 13.14 1.12 -9.81
N GLY A 92 13.18 1.98 -8.78
CA GLY A 92 13.71 3.33 -8.92
C GLY A 92 15.17 3.21 -9.35
N GLY A 93 15.43 3.50 -10.63
CA GLY A 93 16.75 3.76 -11.19
C GLY A 93 17.06 5.23 -11.11
#